data_AF-B6EQP2-F1
#
_entry.id   AF-B6EQP2-F1
#
_cell.length_a   1.000
_cell.length_b   1.000
_cell.length_c   1.000
_cell.angle_alpha   90.00
_cell.angle_beta   90.00
_cell.angle_gamma   90.00
#
_symmetry.space_group_name_H-M   'P 1'
#
loop_
_entity.id
_entity.type
_entity.pdbx_description
1 polymer ?
#
loop_
_entity_poly.entity_id
_entity_poly.type
_entity_poly.pdbx_seq_one_letter_code
_entity_poly.pdbx_strand_id
1 'polypeptide(L)'
;MNSIIKKIGKSKGIVFPPQILDQIGLDLDDKIDIEIIDNYLVIKPIYPLRESEQDRNNLNEMFTMQRDSIFREERLYQLEQYILANNKEEFVYKNKYSDSYLYAWQERVYPFLHDIDDATIEFHHQFYTPCFYVSKEQVDFLIQYFDEVDLNDQRIPSLHHLEHQFIKIDKLGWTKMKLVKACRYLYLNGMFDDHFWGQLLIDCPPSEARSITKQFNRNER
;
A
#
# COMPACT_ATOMS: atom_id res chain seq x y z
N MET A 1 36.50 -11.35 -32.99
CA MET A 1 35.10 -10.96 -33.26
C MET A 1 35.14 -10.00 -34.43
N ASN A 2 34.40 -10.26 -35.51
CA ASN A 2 34.53 -9.49 -36.76
C ASN A 2 33.25 -8.68 -36.98
N SER A 3 33.36 -7.36 -36.95
CA SER A 3 32.29 -6.46 -37.42
C SER A 3 32.38 -6.31 -38.94
N ILE A 4 31.24 -6.18 -39.61
CA ILE A 4 31.16 -6.07 -41.08
C ILE A 4 30.73 -4.66 -41.46
N ILE A 5 31.46 -4.04 -42.40
CA ILE A 5 31.04 -2.79 -43.03
C ILE A 5 30.04 -3.14 -44.12
N LYS A 6 28.82 -2.62 -44.01
CA LYS A 6 27.74 -2.82 -45.00
C LYS A 6 27.11 -1.50 -45.39
N LYS A 7 26.60 -1.41 -46.61
CA LYS A 7 25.75 -0.29 -47.02
C LYS A 7 24.37 -0.44 -46.36
N ILE A 8 23.93 0.58 -45.63
CA ILE A 8 22.64 0.66 -44.96
C ILE A 8 21.92 1.90 -45.52
N GLY A 9 20.91 1.69 -46.35
CA GLY A 9 20.24 2.77 -47.08
C GLY A 9 21.20 3.55 -47.98
N LYS A 10 21.30 4.86 -47.75
CA LYS A 10 22.22 5.77 -48.48
C LYS A 10 23.63 5.87 -47.87
N SER A 11 23.85 5.31 -46.68
CA SER A 11 25.10 5.45 -45.92
C SER A 11 25.83 4.12 -45.76
N LYS A 12 27.12 4.18 -45.42
CA LYS A 12 27.86 2.99 -44.95
C LYS A 12 27.70 2.91 -43.43
N GLY A 13 27.36 1.73 -42.94
CA GLY A 13 27.25 1.44 -41.51
C GLY A 13 28.18 0.29 -41.12
N ILE A 14 28.60 0.30 -39.86
CA ILE A 14 29.29 -0.83 -39.23
C ILE A 14 28.24 -1.56 -38.41
N VAL A 15 28.07 -2.85 -38.66
CA VAL A 15 27.14 -3.68 -37.87
C VAL A 15 27.92 -4.36 -36.76
N PHE A 16 27.54 -4.08 -35.51
CA PHE A 16 28.09 -4.72 -34.32
C PHE A 16 27.22 -5.93 -33.93
N PRO A 17 27.82 -7.05 -33.53
CA PRO A 17 27.11 -8.13 -32.85
C PRO A 17 26.44 -7.62 -31.57
N PRO A 18 25.22 -8.07 -31.22
CA PRO A 18 24.51 -7.64 -30.02
C PRO A 18 25.34 -7.77 -28.74
N GLN A 19 26.14 -8.83 -28.64
CA GLN A 19 26.99 -9.10 -27.47
C GLN A 19 28.02 -8.00 -27.20
N ILE A 20 28.46 -7.27 -28.24
CA ILE A 20 29.39 -6.15 -28.08
C ILE A 20 28.65 -4.93 -27.55
N LEU A 21 27.40 -4.71 -28.00
CA LEU A 21 26.54 -3.62 -27.53
C LEU A 21 26.19 -3.79 -26.05
N ASP A 22 25.85 -5.01 -25.63
CA ASP A 22 25.59 -5.35 -24.23
C ASP A 22 26.82 -5.10 -23.34
N GLN A 23 28.01 -5.47 -23.80
CA GLN A 23 29.26 -5.29 -23.04
C GLN A 23 29.64 -3.83 -22.81
N ILE A 24 29.24 -2.94 -23.72
CA ILE A 24 29.53 -1.50 -23.64
C ILE A 24 28.32 -0.69 -23.14
N GLY A 25 27.21 -1.35 -22.84
CA GLY A 25 25.99 -0.73 -22.31
C GLY A 25 25.32 0.23 -23.29
N LEU A 26 25.32 -0.09 -24.59
CA LEU A 26 24.64 0.70 -25.62
C LEU A 26 23.36 0.00 -26.08
N ASP A 27 22.26 0.74 -26.08
CA ASP A 27 20.97 0.31 -26.60
C ASP A 27 20.67 0.93 -27.97
N LEU A 28 19.60 0.42 -28.60
CA LEU A 28 19.09 1.02 -29.83
C LEU A 28 18.68 2.48 -29.58
N ASP A 29 18.99 3.35 -30.55
CA ASP A 29 18.74 4.81 -30.52
C ASP A 29 19.59 5.63 -29.54
N ASP A 30 20.58 5.02 -28.87
CA ASP A 30 21.57 5.75 -28.08
C ASP A 30 22.43 6.67 -28.96
N LYS A 31 22.73 7.86 -28.42
CA LYS A 31 23.67 8.79 -29.05
C LYS A 31 25.09 8.37 -28.75
N ILE A 32 25.90 8.34 -29.80
CA ILE A 32 27.32 7.99 -29.73
C ILE A 32 28.18 9.11 -30.30
N ASP A 33 29.37 9.25 -29.75
CA ASP A 33 30.42 10.10 -30.29
C ASP A 33 31.43 9.22 -31.02
N ILE A 34 31.95 9.75 -32.13
CA ILE A 34 32.85 9.01 -33.02
C ILE A 34 34.10 9.86 -33.24
N GLU A 35 35.22 9.34 -32.76
CA GLU A 35 36.52 9.97 -32.89
C GLU A 35 37.52 9.05 -33.58
N ILE A 36 38.53 9.61 -34.23
CA ILE A 36 39.66 8.85 -34.79
C ILE A 36 40.90 9.19 -33.97
N ILE A 37 41.43 8.21 -33.24
CA ILE A 37 42.61 8.34 -32.40
C ILE A 37 43.63 7.29 -32.83
N ASP A 38 44.83 7.70 -33.23
CA ASP A 38 45.94 6.81 -33.62
C ASP A 38 45.54 5.71 -34.63
N ASN A 39 44.80 6.08 -35.69
CA ASN A 39 44.22 5.19 -36.70
C ASN A 39 43.15 4.19 -36.20
N TYR A 40 42.68 4.31 -34.96
CA TYR A 40 41.54 3.57 -34.45
C TYR A 40 40.27 4.43 -34.53
N LEU A 41 39.17 3.83 -35.01
CA LEU A 41 37.84 4.41 -34.88
C LEU A 41 37.35 4.13 -33.46
N VAL A 42 37.28 5.16 -32.63
CA VAL A 42 36.83 5.06 -31.25
C VAL A 42 35.37 5.51 -31.18
N ILE A 43 34.49 4.62 -30.74
CA ILE A 43 33.09 4.90 -30.50
C ILE A 43 32.90 5.03 -28.99
N LYS A 44 32.39 6.18 -28.54
CA LYS A 44 32.11 6.43 -27.13
C LYS A 44 30.61 6.65 -26.97
N PRO A 45 29.96 6.03 -25.98
CA PRO A 45 28.60 6.41 -25.64
C PRO A 45 28.59 7.88 -25.24
N ILE A 46 27.67 8.67 -25.80
CA ILE A 46 27.36 9.97 -25.24
C ILE A 46 26.40 9.69 -24.10
N TYR A 47 26.98 9.31 -22.96
CA TYR A 47 26.25 9.41 -21.71
C TYR A 47 25.89 10.89 -21.54
N PRO A 48 24.61 11.28 -21.40
CA PRO A 48 24.33 12.59 -20.88
C PRO A 48 25.16 12.74 -19.61
N LEU A 49 25.96 13.81 -19.54
CA LEU A 49 26.63 14.20 -18.30
C LEU A 49 25.60 14.06 -17.17
N ARG A 50 25.95 13.23 -16.18
CA ARG A 50 25.28 13.00 -14.90
C ARG A 50 24.20 14.03 -14.59
N GLU A 51 22.99 13.54 -14.29
CA GLU A 51 21.85 14.24 -13.67
C GLU A 51 22.08 15.75 -13.57
N SER A 52 21.52 16.51 -14.50
CA SER A 52 21.56 17.97 -14.39
C SER A 52 21.11 18.37 -12.98
N GLU A 53 21.66 19.42 -12.38
CA GLU A 53 21.14 19.93 -11.10
C GLU A 53 19.62 20.12 -11.18
N GLN A 54 19.10 20.39 -12.39
CA GLN A 54 17.68 20.44 -12.69
C GLN A 54 16.99 19.08 -12.59
N ASP A 55 17.55 17.96 -13.05
CA ASP A 55 16.97 16.62 -12.91
C ASP A 55 17.08 16.08 -11.48
N ARG A 56 18.17 16.40 -10.76
CA ARG A 56 18.30 16.17 -9.32
C ARG A 56 17.34 17.02 -8.52
N ASN A 57 17.17 18.29 -8.89
CA ASN A 57 16.18 19.17 -8.29
C ASN A 57 14.78 18.72 -8.69
N ASN A 58 14.54 18.17 -9.88
CA ASN A 58 13.23 17.63 -10.28
C ASN A 58 12.93 16.32 -9.56
N LEU A 59 13.91 15.42 -9.37
CA LEU A 59 13.75 14.20 -8.57
C LEU A 59 13.61 14.54 -7.10
N ASN A 60 14.45 15.43 -6.56
CA ASN A 60 14.32 15.91 -5.18
C ASN A 60 13.03 16.70 -5.01
N GLU A 61 12.59 17.53 -5.95
CA GLU A 61 11.30 18.22 -5.93
C GLU A 61 10.16 17.23 -6.12
N MET A 62 10.29 16.16 -6.91
CA MET A 62 9.28 15.11 -7.04
C MET A 62 9.20 14.27 -5.77
N PHE A 63 10.34 13.94 -5.15
CA PHE A 63 10.40 13.29 -3.84
C PHE A 63 9.96 14.24 -2.74
N THR A 64 10.22 15.54 -2.83
CA THR A 64 9.79 16.55 -1.87
C THR A 64 8.31 16.88 -2.06
N MET A 65 7.78 16.85 -3.28
CA MET A 65 6.36 16.97 -3.61
C MET A 65 5.60 15.70 -3.26
N GLN A 66 6.16 14.51 -3.48
CA GLN A 66 5.59 13.24 -2.99
C GLN A 66 5.63 13.20 -1.48
N ARG A 67 6.76 13.58 -0.87
CA ARG A 67 6.92 13.67 0.57
C ARG A 67 5.99 14.74 1.15
N ASP A 68 5.85 15.90 0.51
CA ASP A 68 4.94 16.98 0.90
C ASP A 68 3.49 16.59 0.63
N SER A 69 3.19 15.78 -0.40
CA SER A 69 1.87 15.17 -0.65
C SER A 69 1.55 14.18 0.45
N ILE A 70 2.46 13.27 0.79
CA ILE A 70 2.33 12.32 1.89
C ILE A 70 2.22 13.07 3.23
N PHE A 71 3.02 14.11 3.48
CA PHE A 71 2.92 14.95 4.68
C PHE A 71 1.67 15.82 4.68
N ARG A 72 1.12 16.16 3.51
CA ARG A 72 -0.16 16.87 3.37
C ARG A 72 -1.31 15.92 3.62
N GLU A 73 -1.27 14.71 3.06
CA GLU A 73 -2.23 13.63 3.30
C GLU A 73 -2.22 13.22 4.76
N GLU A 74 -1.05 13.03 5.38
CA GLU A 74 -0.93 12.70 6.81
C GLU A 74 -1.42 13.86 7.69
N ARG A 75 -1.15 15.13 7.32
CA ARG A 75 -1.69 16.29 8.05
C ARG A 75 -3.20 16.43 7.89
N LEU A 76 -3.73 16.16 6.70
CA LEU A 76 -5.17 16.16 6.43
C LEU A 76 -5.86 14.99 7.12
N TYR A 77 -5.24 13.81 7.15
CA TYR A 77 -5.67 12.65 7.91
C TYR A 77 -5.72 12.95 9.41
N GLN A 78 -4.67 13.57 9.96
CA GLN A 78 -4.64 14.03 11.34
C GLN A 78 -5.70 15.09 11.63
N LEU A 79 -5.95 16.00 10.69
CA LEU A 79 -7.02 16.99 10.79
C LEU A 79 -8.40 16.32 10.79
N GLU A 80 -8.62 15.32 9.93
CA GLU A 80 -9.86 14.55 9.87
C GLU A 80 -10.06 13.73 11.15
N GLN A 81 -9.02 13.06 11.66
CA GLN A 81 -9.04 12.42 12.97
C GLN A 81 -9.39 13.43 14.08
N TYR A 82 -8.80 14.62 14.04
CA TYR A 82 -9.08 15.68 15.00
C TYR A 82 -10.52 16.17 14.91
N ILE A 83 -11.06 16.33 13.69
CA ILE A 83 -12.45 16.70 13.42
C ILE A 83 -13.40 15.62 13.97
N LEU A 84 -13.17 14.35 13.63
CA LEU A 84 -13.95 13.21 14.13
C LEU A 84 -13.88 13.09 15.66
N ALA A 85 -12.73 13.41 16.26
CA ALA A 85 -12.53 13.32 17.71
C ALA A 85 -13.10 14.52 18.51
N ASN A 86 -13.14 15.73 17.93
CA ASN A 86 -13.54 16.96 18.64
C ASN A 86 -14.93 17.48 18.28
N ASN A 87 -15.51 17.10 17.14
CA ASN A 87 -16.91 17.41 16.82
C ASN A 87 -17.90 16.47 17.54
N LYS A 88 -17.61 16.15 18.81
CA LYS A 88 -18.48 15.39 19.72
C LYS A 88 -19.69 16.20 20.21
N GLU A 89 -19.66 17.52 20.04
CA GLU A 89 -20.68 18.46 20.53
C GLU A 89 -21.69 18.91 19.46
N GLU A 90 -21.35 18.84 18.16
CA GLU A 90 -22.34 19.07 17.11
C GLU A 90 -23.24 17.85 16.96
N PHE A 91 -24.50 18.00 17.36
CA PHE A 91 -25.56 16.99 17.36
C PHE A 91 -25.70 16.21 16.03
N VAL A 92 -25.17 16.78 14.93
CA VAL A 92 -25.19 16.24 13.55
C VAL A 92 -24.20 15.08 13.36
N TYR A 93 -23.07 15.04 14.07
CA TYR A 93 -22.04 14.00 13.88
C TYR A 93 -22.15 12.83 14.86
N LYS A 94 -22.82 13.03 16.00
CA LYS A 94 -22.95 12.02 17.06
C LYS A 94 -23.71 10.77 16.61
N ASN A 95 -24.51 10.84 15.53
CA ASN A 95 -25.19 9.68 14.93
C ASN A 95 -24.85 9.45 13.45
N LYS A 96 -23.94 10.24 12.85
CA LYS A 96 -23.60 10.11 11.43
C LYS A 96 -22.66 8.93 11.16
N TYR A 97 -21.70 8.71 12.06
CA TYR A 97 -20.68 7.68 11.89
C TYR A 97 -20.89 6.51 12.86
N SER A 98 -20.75 5.29 12.33
CA SER A 98 -20.82 4.06 13.12
C SER A 98 -19.63 3.95 14.08
N ASP A 99 -19.79 3.15 15.14
CA ASP A 99 -18.71 2.86 16.07
C ASP A 99 -17.51 2.20 15.37
N SER A 100 -17.77 1.30 14.42
CA SER A 100 -16.72 0.68 13.59
C SER A 100 -15.95 1.70 12.75
N TYR A 101 -16.62 2.73 12.21
CA TYR A 101 -15.95 3.75 11.40
C TYR A 101 -15.04 4.64 12.25
N LEU A 102 -15.55 5.10 13.39
CA LEU A 102 -14.77 5.92 14.33
C LEU A 102 -13.57 5.14 14.87
N TYR A 103 -13.78 3.87 15.21
CA TYR A 103 -12.71 2.96 15.62
C TYR A 103 -11.64 2.80 14.54
N ALA A 104 -12.06 2.57 13.29
CA ALA A 104 -11.17 2.42 12.15
C ALA A 104 -10.24 3.63 11.99
N TRP A 105 -10.80 4.85 12.06
CA TRP A 105 -10.00 6.07 12.05
C TRP A 105 -9.05 6.17 13.24
N GLN A 106 -9.54 5.93 14.47
CA GLN A 106 -8.72 6.04 15.68
C GLN A 106 -7.53 5.08 15.66
N GLU A 107 -7.76 3.83 15.27
CA GLU A 107 -6.74 2.77 15.30
C GLU A 107 -5.97 2.61 13.99
N ARG A 108 -6.25 3.47 13.00
CA ARG A 108 -5.69 3.44 11.65
C ARG A 108 -5.96 2.10 10.95
N VAL A 109 -7.18 1.58 11.04
CA VAL A 109 -7.66 0.44 10.24
C VAL A 109 -8.44 0.98 9.06
N TYR A 110 -8.16 0.51 7.84
CA TYR A 110 -8.92 0.96 6.67
C TYR A 110 -10.41 0.53 6.79
N PRO A 111 -11.38 1.46 6.74
CA PRO A 111 -12.79 1.12 6.95
C PRO A 111 -13.44 0.55 5.68
N PHE A 112 -12.98 -0.63 5.24
CA PHE A 112 -13.39 -1.27 3.98
C PHE A 112 -14.91 -1.42 3.82
N LEU A 113 -15.60 -1.89 4.87
CA LEU A 113 -17.07 -2.03 4.88
C LEU A 113 -17.86 -0.70 4.74
N HIS A 114 -17.15 0.43 4.77
CA HIS A 114 -17.71 1.76 4.52
C HIS A 114 -17.26 2.35 3.18
N ASP A 115 -16.62 1.54 2.31
CA ASP A 115 -16.51 1.86 0.88
C ASP A 115 -17.91 1.78 0.28
N ILE A 116 -18.65 2.87 0.37
CA ILE A 116 -20.01 2.98 -0.17
C ILE A 116 -19.97 3.63 -1.55
N ASP A 117 -20.67 3.02 -2.52
CA ASP A 117 -20.96 3.59 -3.85
C ASP A 117 -22.13 4.60 -3.84
N ASP A 118 -22.81 4.76 -2.70
CA ASP A 118 -23.97 5.64 -2.50
C ASP A 118 -23.52 7.06 -2.14
N ALA A 119 -23.79 7.99 -3.05
CA ALA A 119 -23.38 9.41 -3.03
C ALA A 119 -24.01 10.26 -1.91
N THR A 120 -24.80 9.67 -1.01
CA THR A 120 -25.54 10.40 0.03
C THR A 120 -24.73 10.65 1.31
N ILE A 121 -23.70 9.86 1.58
CA ILE A 121 -22.80 10.06 2.72
C ILE A 121 -21.36 10.12 2.21
N GLU A 122 -20.76 11.31 2.24
CA GLU A 122 -19.34 11.48 1.94
C GLU A 122 -18.50 10.82 3.05
N PHE A 123 -17.95 9.64 2.74
CA PHE A 123 -16.92 8.97 3.54
C PHE A 123 -15.56 9.25 2.91
N HIS A 124 -14.72 9.99 3.62
CA HIS A 124 -13.49 10.56 3.04
C HIS A 124 -12.26 9.65 3.17
N HIS A 125 -12.38 8.47 3.79
CA HIS A 125 -11.24 7.58 4.07
C HIS A 125 -10.52 7.12 2.81
N GLN A 126 -11.20 7.04 1.67
CA GLN A 126 -10.59 6.65 0.39
C GLN A 126 -9.47 7.60 -0.04
N PHE A 127 -9.57 8.89 0.28
CA PHE A 127 -8.52 9.88 0.01
C PHE A 127 -7.26 9.69 0.86
N TYR A 128 -7.34 8.90 1.93
CA TYR A 128 -6.25 8.68 2.89
C TYR A 128 -5.82 7.23 2.98
N THR A 129 -6.10 6.44 1.94
CA THR A 129 -5.72 5.01 1.86
C THR A 129 -4.28 4.73 2.33
N PRO A 130 -3.26 5.53 1.98
CA PRO A 130 -1.88 5.30 2.43
C PRO A 130 -1.62 5.52 3.93
N CYS A 131 -2.48 6.26 4.63
CA CYS A 131 -2.31 6.63 6.04
C CYS A 131 -2.73 5.52 7.03
N PHE A 132 -3.45 4.50 6.55
CA PHE A 132 -3.95 3.41 7.39
C PHE A 132 -2.86 2.37 7.68
N TYR A 133 -2.72 2.02 8.96
CA TYR A 133 -1.77 1.02 9.45
C TYR A 133 -2.16 -0.40 9.05
N VAL A 134 -3.46 -0.72 9.10
CA VAL A 134 -4.03 -1.93 8.48
C VAL A 134 -4.59 -1.51 7.13
N SER A 135 -3.98 -2.00 6.05
CA SER A 135 -4.30 -1.54 4.69
C SER A 135 -5.66 -2.06 4.21
N LYS A 136 -6.14 -1.48 3.10
CA LYS A 136 -7.36 -1.93 2.41
C LYS A 136 -7.29 -3.41 2.07
N GLU A 137 -6.18 -3.84 1.48
CA GLU A 137 -5.94 -5.22 1.03
C GLU A 137 -5.90 -6.20 2.21
N GLN A 138 -5.38 -5.76 3.36
CA GLN A 138 -5.38 -6.57 4.58
C GLN A 138 -6.81 -6.77 5.11
N VAL A 139 -7.62 -5.71 5.16
CA VAL A 139 -9.00 -5.84 5.64
C VAL A 139 -9.86 -6.65 4.67
N ASP A 140 -9.74 -6.42 3.36
CA ASP A 140 -10.43 -7.18 2.31
C ASP A 140 -10.07 -8.67 2.36
N PHE A 141 -8.78 -8.99 2.42
CA PHE A 141 -8.30 -10.36 2.55
C PHE A 141 -8.88 -11.06 3.79
N LEU A 142 -8.93 -10.37 4.93
CA LEU A 142 -9.46 -10.95 6.17
C LEU A 142 -10.96 -11.25 6.05
N ILE A 143 -11.73 -10.35 5.45
CA ILE A 143 -13.17 -10.54 5.21
C ILE A 143 -13.39 -11.74 4.31
N GLN A 144 -12.71 -11.79 3.15
CA GLN A 144 -12.83 -12.90 2.20
C GLN A 144 -12.48 -14.24 2.85
N TYR A 145 -11.39 -14.28 3.63
CA TYR A 145 -10.99 -15.48 4.35
C TYR A 145 -12.04 -15.91 5.38
N PHE A 146 -12.61 -14.99 6.16
CA PHE A 146 -13.66 -15.33 7.12
C PHE A 146 -14.96 -15.79 6.45
N ASP A 147 -15.37 -15.12 5.37
CA ASP A 147 -16.53 -15.54 4.57
C ASP A 147 -16.32 -16.97 4.01
N GLU A 148 -15.13 -17.29 3.49
CA GLU A 148 -14.82 -18.63 3.00
C GLU A 148 -14.88 -19.69 4.12
N VAL A 149 -14.39 -19.38 5.31
CA VAL A 149 -14.42 -20.30 6.45
C VAL A 149 -15.85 -20.52 6.93
N ASP A 150 -16.65 -19.46 7.02
CA ASP A 150 -18.03 -19.48 7.50
C ASP A 150 -18.95 -20.21 6.51
N LEU A 151 -18.80 -19.96 5.20
CA LEU A 151 -19.63 -20.58 4.16
C LEU A 151 -19.36 -22.07 3.94
N ASN A 152 -18.13 -22.54 4.19
CA ASN A 152 -17.73 -23.91 3.89
C ASN A 152 -17.89 -24.88 5.09
N ASP A 153 -18.59 -24.47 6.16
CA ASP A 153 -18.69 -25.23 7.44
C ASP A 153 -17.32 -25.72 7.94
N GLN A 154 -16.25 -24.96 7.63
CA GLN A 154 -14.91 -25.32 8.05
C GLN A 154 -14.77 -25.05 9.54
N ARG A 155 -13.85 -25.78 10.18
CA ARG A 155 -13.51 -25.50 11.57
C ARG A 155 -12.92 -24.09 11.64
N ILE A 156 -13.67 -23.19 12.27
CA ILE A 156 -13.25 -21.80 12.49
C ILE A 156 -11.89 -21.82 13.23
N PRO A 157 -10.85 -21.24 12.62
CA PRO A 157 -9.51 -21.25 13.21
C PRO A 157 -9.50 -20.33 14.44
N SER A 158 -8.67 -20.68 15.44
CA SER A 158 -8.43 -19.76 16.54
C SER A 158 -7.57 -18.58 16.09
N LEU A 159 -7.67 -17.44 16.79
CA LEU A 159 -6.87 -16.24 16.49
C LEU A 159 -5.36 -16.53 16.44
N HIS A 160 -4.86 -17.41 17.32
CA HIS A 160 -3.46 -17.84 17.32
C HIS A 160 -3.09 -18.66 16.08
N HIS A 161 -4.02 -19.49 15.59
CA HIS A 161 -3.82 -20.22 14.34
C HIS A 161 -3.70 -19.25 13.17
N LEU A 162 -4.57 -18.25 13.10
CA LEU A 162 -4.53 -17.19 12.07
C LEU A 162 -3.25 -16.38 12.14
N GLU A 163 -2.81 -16.00 13.33
CA GLU A 163 -1.54 -15.29 13.52
C GLU A 163 -0.38 -16.10 12.91
N HIS A 164 -0.30 -17.40 13.23
CA HIS A 164 0.72 -18.27 12.67
C HIS A 164 0.59 -18.48 11.16
N GLN A 165 -0.65 -18.63 10.66
CA GLN A 165 -0.93 -18.89 9.26
C GLN A 165 -0.59 -17.65 8.42
N PHE A 166 -1.12 -16.49 8.79
CA PHE A 166 -0.88 -15.26 8.06
C PHE A 166 0.58 -14.85 8.16
N ILE A 167 1.23 -14.85 9.32
CA ILE A 167 2.65 -14.49 9.40
C ILE A 167 3.55 -15.42 8.55
N LYS A 168 3.20 -16.71 8.39
CA LYS A 168 3.98 -17.65 7.58
C LYS A 168 3.70 -17.56 6.08
N ILE A 169 2.47 -17.24 5.69
CA ILE A 169 2.04 -17.24 4.28
C ILE A 169 2.26 -15.86 3.63
N ASP A 170 2.35 -14.80 4.42
CA ASP A 170 1.95 -13.49 3.94
C ASP A 170 3.04 -12.65 3.27
N LYS A 171 2.61 -11.97 2.19
CA LYS A 171 3.31 -10.90 1.46
C LYS A 171 2.83 -9.50 1.85
N LEU A 172 1.72 -9.37 2.59
CA LEU A 172 1.03 -8.13 3.00
C LEU A 172 1.52 -7.56 4.34
N GLY A 173 2.47 -8.22 5.01
CA GLY A 173 3.07 -7.75 6.27
C GLY A 173 2.12 -7.75 7.46
N TRP A 174 1.38 -8.85 7.68
CA TRP A 174 0.57 -9.06 8.87
C TRP A 174 1.41 -9.08 10.15
N THR A 175 0.87 -8.47 11.20
CA THR A 175 1.36 -8.59 12.57
C THR A 175 0.19 -8.96 13.47
N LYS A 176 0.49 -9.52 14.64
CA LYS A 176 -0.52 -9.79 15.67
C LYS A 176 -1.40 -8.57 15.96
N MET A 177 -0.78 -7.40 16.11
CA MET A 177 -1.47 -6.16 16.39
C MET A 177 -2.41 -5.74 15.25
N LYS A 178 -1.99 -5.90 13.99
CA LYS A 178 -2.86 -5.63 12.83
C LYS A 178 -4.07 -6.55 12.82
N LEU A 179 -3.87 -7.84 13.07
CA LEU A 179 -4.94 -8.83 13.09
C LEU A 179 -5.96 -8.52 14.18
N VAL A 180 -5.52 -8.23 15.40
CA VAL A 180 -6.41 -7.84 16.51
C VAL A 180 -7.23 -6.60 16.16
N LYS A 181 -6.59 -5.56 15.60
CA LYS A 181 -7.27 -4.32 15.20
C LYS A 181 -8.29 -4.57 14.08
N ALA A 182 -7.94 -5.37 13.08
CA ALA A 182 -8.85 -5.75 12.00
C ALA A 182 -10.05 -6.55 12.52
N CYS A 183 -9.82 -7.58 13.35
CA CYS A 183 -10.88 -8.35 13.98
C CYS A 183 -11.82 -7.47 14.81
N ARG A 184 -11.27 -6.52 15.58
CA ARG A 184 -12.09 -5.58 16.35
C ARG A 184 -12.95 -4.69 15.45
N TYR A 185 -12.40 -4.21 14.33
CA TYR A 185 -13.17 -3.43 13.37
C TYR A 185 -14.35 -4.22 12.81
N LEU A 186 -14.14 -5.48 12.42
CA LEU A 186 -15.20 -6.37 11.92
C LEU A 186 -16.25 -6.66 13.00
N TYR A 187 -15.82 -6.94 14.22
CA TYR A 187 -16.72 -7.17 15.36
C TYR A 187 -17.61 -5.95 15.65
N LEU A 188 -17.03 -4.73 15.67
CA LEU A 188 -17.78 -3.50 15.88
C LEU A 188 -18.75 -3.16 14.74
N ASN A 189 -18.49 -3.68 13.53
CA ASN A 189 -19.41 -3.53 12.41
C ASN A 189 -20.56 -4.53 12.46
N GLY A 190 -20.51 -5.52 13.36
CA GLY A 190 -21.52 -6.58 13.48
C GLY A 190 -21.36 -7.69 12.45
N MET A 191 -20.16 -7.87 11.91
CA MET A 191 -19.85 -8.98 11.01
C MET A 191 -19.75 -10.29 11.80
N PHE A 192 -20.28 -11.38 11.23
CA PHE A 192 -20.30 -12.75 11.80
C PHE A 192 -21.08 -12.87 13.11
N ASP A 193 -21.55 -14.08 13.42
CA ASP A 193 -22.37 -14.34 14.59
C ASP A 193 -21.56 -14.62 15.86
N ASP A 194 -22.24 -14.69 17.01
CA ASP A 194 -21.59 -14.98 18.30
C ASP A 194 -20.93 -16.37 18.33
N HIS A 195 -21.40 -17.31 17.51
CA HIS A 195 -20.78 -18.63 17.39
C HIS A 195 -19.40 -18.50 16.76
N PHE A 196 -19.30 -17.75 15.66
CA PHE A 196 -18.06 -17.49 14.95
C PHE A 196 -17.02 -16.85 15.86
N TRP A 197 -17.40 -15.75 16.52
CA TRP A 197 -16.50 -15.05 17.45
C TRP A 197 -16.14 -15.92 18.67
N GLY A 198 -17.07 -16.74 19.15
CA GLY A 198 -16.81 -17.70 20.23
C GLY A 198 -15.75 -18.73 19.87
N GLN A 199 -15.77 -19.26 18.64
CA GLN A 199 -14.75 -20.20 18.15
C GLN A 199 -13.42 -19.51 17.86
N LEU A 200 -13.44 -18.35 17.20
CA LEU A 200 -12.23 -17.58 16.88
C LEU A 200 -11.42 -17.23 18.14
N LEU A 201 -12.12 -16.89 19.23
CA LEU A 201 -11.53 -16.41 20.48
C LEU A 201 -11.36 -17.51 21.55
N ILE A 202 -11.65 -18.77 21.23
CA ILE A 202 -11.72 -19.88 22.20
C ILE A 202 -10.44 -20.08 23.02
N ASP A 203 -9.28 -19.94 22.37
CA ASP A 203 -7.95 -20.11 22.99
C ASP A 203 -7.22 -18.77 23.18
N CYS A 204 -7.93 -17.65 23.04
CA CYS A 204 -7.34 -16.31 23.11
C CYS A 204 -7.20 -15.85 24.57
N PRO A 205 -6.07 -15.22 24.97
CA PRO A 205 -5.94 -14.63 26.29
C PRO A 205 -7.10 -13.67 26.60
N PRO A 206 -7.70 -13.71 27.81
CA PRO A 206 -8.88 -12.91 28.12
C PRO A 206 -8.72 -11.41 27.86
N SER A 207 -7.51 -10.87 28.04
CA SER A 207 -7.19 -9.48 27.75
C SER A 207 -7.32 -9.12 26.26
N GLU A 208 -6.93 -10.05 25.39
CA GLU A 208 -6.92 -9.88 23.94
C GLU A 208 -8.32 -10.15 23.35
N ALA A 209 -9.00 -11.21 23.81
CA ALA A 209 -10.40 -11.45 23.48
C ALA A 209 -11.29 -10.27 23.90
N ARG A 210 -11.05 -9.70 25.09
CA ARG A 210 -11.73 -8.48 25.54
C ARG A 210 -11.35 -7.27 24.69
N SER A 211 -10.11 -7.19 24.21
CA SER A 211 -9.72 -6.08 23.34
C SER A 211 -10.54 -6.07 22.05
N ILE A 212 -10.86 -7.23 21.47
CA ILE A 212 -11.66 -7.38 20.25
C ILE A 212 -13.15 -7.14 20.52
N THR A 213 -13.68 -7.73 21.60
CA THR A 213 -15.13 -7.74 21.89
C THR A 213 -15.63 -6.53 22.69
N LYS A 214 -14.74 -5.66 23.17
CA LYS A 214 -15.11 -4.46 23.93
C LYS A 214 -15.80 -3.44 23.01
N GLN A 215 -17.01 -3.04 23.40
CA GLN A 215 -17.76 -1.94 22.79
C GLN A 215 -16.88 -0.69 22.64
N PHE A 216 -17.09 0.04 21.54
CA PHE A 216 -16.33 1.24 21.27
C PHE A 216 -16.72 2.35 22.26
N ASN A 217 -15.77 2.76 23.10
CA ASN A 217 -15.99 3.88 23.99
C ASN A 217 -15.62 5.18 23.26
N ARG A 218 -16.63 5.90 22.78
CA ARG A 218 -16.46 7.18 22.08
C ARG A 218 -15.75 8.26 22.92
N ASN A 219 -15.58 8.06 24.23
CA ASN A 219 -14.92 8.99 25.13
C ASN A 219 -13.50 8.57 25.54
N GLU A 220 -13.04 7.38 25.16
CA GLU A 220 -11.65 6.98 25.38
C GLU A 220 -10.71 7.72 24.40
N ARG A 221 -9.58 8.22 24.90
CA ARG A 221 -8.50 8.84 24.14
C ARG A 221 -7.28 7.92 24.14
#